data_AF-A0A957S3Q5-F1
#
_entry.id   AF-A0A957S3Q5-F1
#
_cell.length_a   1.000
_cell.length_b   1.000
_cell.length_c   1.000
_cell.angle_alpha   90.00
_cell.angle_beta   90.00
_cell.angle_gamma   90.00
#
_symmetry.space_group_name_H-M   'P 1'
#
loop_
_entity.id
_entity.type
_entity.pdbx_description
1 polymer ?
#
loop_
_entity_poly.entity_id
_entity_poly.type
_entity_poly.pdbx_seq_one_letter_code
_entity_poly.pdbx_strand_id
1 'polypeptide(L)'
;MLQRPTQTAAFWRDQFEVTAEDLDFLYDLLLDAQAPKSVKELAIALIDEYIRRENAKIEAELSKGAMYMPKETYTVGQTLVFPALDFAVAEVTDVRAGQNPEHGEFQVIAVTFADGAAREFAAGLTTPHRLNQTNGGNLLDDDALLSAEEIYEVYQEDIDETVLYALEEGDRSSAFVQVNDTWLLADMLAEVHVGHLNLAEAMIEVEGQPMGAEELMPDLGLDENVSIPMRLISLNHGLAQDKRFDQIYHQGRATWFLKRLEIAEVAKTPALLRYKPVPYNRSLLSVDLLQIEWELDDEWGESTLSSEIPSIVPNTSFTLTYPHRRYGTIPLSGRTRNFFPRHKT
;
A
#
# COMPACT_ATOMS: atom_id res chain seq x y z
N MET A 1 20.40 25.01 -2.47
CA MET A 1 20.06 23.77 -1.76
C MET A 1 20.04 22.70 -2.81
N LEU A 2 20.69 21.56 -2.57
CA LEU A 2 20.59 20.41 -3.46
C LEU A 2 19.10 20.06 -3.57
N GLN A 3 18.51 20.12 -4.76
CA GLN A 3 17.16 19.62 -4.94
C GLN A 3 17.29 18.11 -5.16
N ARG A 4 16.85 17.32 -4.18
CA ARG A 4 16.65 15.87 -4.32
C ARG A 4 15.23 15.67 -4.83
N PRO A 5 15.01 15.32 -6.12
CA PRO A 5 13.68 15.07 -6.66
C PRO A 5 12.78 14.23 -5.74
N THR A 6 13.32 13.13 -5.19
CA THR A 6 12.58 12.22 -4.29
C THR A 6 12.07 12.88 -3.01
N GLN A 7 12.62 14.04 -2.63
CA GLN A 7 12.26 14.81 -1.44
C GLN A 7 11.36 16.01 -1.77
N THR A 8 10.76 16.04 -2.96
CA THR A 8 9.90 17.13 -3.42
C THR A 8 8.52 16.65 -3.82
N ALA A 9 7.50 17.44 -3.48
CA ALA A 9 6.13 17.16 -3.87
C ALA A 9 5.93 17.12 -5.40
N ALA A 10 6.64 17.96 -6.14
CA ALA A 10 6.53 18.04 -7.59
C ALA A 10 6.94 16.73 -8.29
N PHE A 11 7.88 15.99 -7.70
CA PHE A 11 8.26 14.69 -8.25
C PHE A 11 7.12 13.68 -8.10
N TRP A 12 6.66 13.44 -6.86
CA TRP A 12 5.64 12.41 -6.59
C TRP A 12 4.25 12.73 -7.15
N ARG A 13 3.89 14.01 -7.28
CA ARG A 13 2.57 14.41 -7.77
C ARG A 13 2.50 14.65 -9.28
N ASP A 14 3.54 15.23 -9.86
CA ASP A 14 3.47 15.74 -11.23
C ASP A 14 4.35 14.95 -12.22
N GLN A 15 5.36 14.22 -11.73
CA GLN A 15 6.40 13.61 -12.59
C GLN A 15 6.57 12.11 -12.39
N PHE A 16 6.04 11.57 -11.30
CA PHE A 16 6.19 10.16 -10.98
C PHE A 16 5.33 9.33 -11.94
N GLU A 17 6.02 8.52 -12.72
CA GLU A 17 5.43 7.50 -13.58
C GLU A 17 6.21 6.21 -13.34
N VAL A 18 5.50 5.09 -13.24
CA VAL A 18 6.11 3.78 -13.11
C VAL A 18 6.62 3.36 -14.48
N THR A 19 7.94 3.22 -14.60
CA THR A 19 8.60 2.84 -15.85
C THR A 19 8.75 1.33 -15.99
N ALA A 20 9.20 0.86 -17.16
CA ALA A 20 9.50 -0.55 -17.36
C ALA A 20 10.59 -1.09 -16.41
N GLU A 21 11.59 -0.27 -16.06
CA GLU A 21 12.64 -0.64 -15.10
C GLU A 21 12.08 -0.81 -13.68
N ASP A 22 11.03 -0.06 -13.34
CA ASP A 22 10.34 -0.16 -12.06
C ASP A 22 9.48 -1.42 -12.00
N LEU A 23 8.81 -1.77 -13.10
CA LEU A 23 8.09 -3.04 -13.21
C LEU A 23 9.03 -4.26 -13.17
N ASP A 24 10.21 -4.17 -13.77
CA ASP A 24 11.25 -5.20 -13.65
C ASP A 24 11.70 -5.36 -12.19
N PHE A 25 11.94 -4.25 -11.49
CA PHE A 25 12.27 -4.27 -10.07
C PHE A 25 11.16 -4.89 -9.21
N LEU A 26 9.90 -4.51 -9.41
CA LEU A 26 8.77 -5.08 -8.67
C LEU A 26 8.57 -6.57 -8.99
N TYR A 27 8.85 -6.99 -10.23
CA TYR A 27 8.83 -8.40 -10.61
C TYR A 27 9.88 -9.20 -9.82
N ASP A 28 11.13 -8.74 -9.83
CA ASP A 28 12.22 -9.40 -9.10
C ASP A 28 11.96 -9.41 -7.58
N LEU A 29 11.42 -8.32 -7.03
CA LEU A 29 11.04 -8.22 -5.63
C LEU A 29 10.02 -9.30 -5.23
N LEU A 30 8.97 -9.49 -6.03
CA LEU A 30 7.95 -10.52 -5.77
C LEU A 30 8.50 -11.93 -5.97
N LEU A 31 9.36 -12.12 -6.99
CA LEU A 31 10.01 -13.40 -7.25
C LEU A 31 10.91 -13.83 -6.09
N ASP A 32 11.69 -12.89 -5.53
CA ASP A 32 12.58 -13.12 -4.40
C ASP A 32 11.80 -13.32 -3.09
N ALA A 33 10.76 -12.52 -2.85
CA ALA A 33 9.94 -12.63 -1.64
C ALA A 33 9.15 -13.93 -1.59
N GLN A 34 8.82 -14.50 -2.76
CA GLN A 34 7.96 -15.67 -2.93
C GLN A 34 6.63 -15.59 -2.14
N ALA A 35 6.09 -14.39 -2.01
CA ALA A 35 4.92 -14.11 -1.19
C ALA A 35 4.15 -12.92 -1.78
N PRO A 36 2.81 -12.90 -1.63
CA PRO A 36 2.02 -11.77 -2.08
C PRO A 36 2.35 -10.51 -1.26
N LYS A 37 2.30 -9.37 -1.93
CA LYS A 37 2.57 -8.06 -1.34
C LYS A 37 1.40 -7.12 -1.52
N SER A 38 1.08 -6.35 -0.49
CA SER A 38 0.11 -5.26 -0.61
C SER A 38 0.64 -4.13 -1.50
N VAL A 39 -0.25 -3.33 -2.07
CA VAL A 39 0.12 -2.13 -2.85
C VAL A 39 1.04 -1.22 -2.02
N LYS A 40 0.72 -1.03 -0.74
CA LYS A 40 1.56 -0.28 0.21
C LYS A 40 2.99 -0.79 0.27
N GLU A 41 3.18 -2.11 0.43
CA GLU A 41 4.54 -2.68 0.50
C GLU A 41 5.30 -2.51 -0.81
N LEU A 42 4.63 -2.68 -1.95
CA LEU A 42 5.25 -2.49 -3.27
C LEU A 42 5.61 -1.02 -3.50
N ALA A 43 4.73 -0.09 -3.13
CA ALA A 43 4.97 1.34 -3.23
C ALA A 43 6.16 1.78 -2.35
N ILE A 44 6.21 1.36 -1.08
CA ILE A 44 7.34 1.67 -0.18
C ILE A 44 8.65 1.12 -0.75
N ALA A 45 8.66 -0.14 -1.21
CA ALA A 45 9.85 -0.74 -1.81
C ALA A 45 10.31 0.00 -3.07
N LEU A 46 9.36 0.48 -3.88
CA LEU A 46 9.67 1.28 -5.05
C LEU A 46 10.25 2.65 -4.66
N ILE A 47 9.67 3.34 -3.68
CA ILE A 47 10.19 4.61 -3.17
C ILE A 47 11.63 4.43 -2.66
N ASP A 48 11.89 3.38 -1.87
CA ASP A 48 13.22 3.01 -1.42
C ASP A 48 14.19 2.81 -2.58
N GLU A 49 13.75 2.15 -3.64
CA GLU A 49 14.55 1.94 -4.83
C GLU A 49 14.88 3.26 -5.56
N TYR A 50 13.92 4.20 -5.64
CA TYR A 50 14.19 5.54 -6.17
C TYR A 50 15.20 6.32 -5.33
N ILE A 51 15.06 6.28 -3.99
CA ILE A 51 16.01 6.90 -3.05
C ILE A 51 17.40 6.26 -3.21
N ARG A 52 17.47 4.93 -3.31
CA ARG A 52 18.72 4.19 -3.51
C ARG A 52 19.40 4.57 -4.83
N ARG A 53 18.65 4.60 -5.94
CA ARG A 53 19.15 5.00 -7.26
C ARG A 53 19.63 6.45 -7.26
N GLU A 54 18.92 7.35 -6.59
CA GLU A 54 19.31 8.75 -6.44
C GLU A 54 20.60 8.90 -5.62
N ASN A 55 20.68 8.24 -4.46
CA ASN A 55 21.87 8.25 -3.60
C ASN A 55 23.09 7.68 -4.34
N ALA A 56 22.93 6.57 -5.07
CA ALA A 56 23.99 5.98 -5.87
C ALA A 56 24.49 6.93 -6.99
N LYS A 57 23.57 7.66 -7.64
CA LYS A 57 23.95 8.71 -8.62
C LYS A 57 24.75 9.83 -7.95
N ILE A 58 24.30 10.32 -6.80
CA ILE A 58 25.01 11.35 -6.03
C ILE A 58 26.40 10.87 -5.62
N GLU A 59 26.53 9.64 -5.12
CA GLU A 59 27.81 9.05 -4.71
C GLU A 59 28.75 8.88 -5.91
N ALA A 60 28.24 8.41 -7.04
CA ALA A 60 29.01 8.30 -8.28
C ALA A 60 29.52 9.66 -8.76
N GLU A 61 28.72 10.71 -8.71
CA GLU A 61 29.15 12.08 -9.05
C GLU A 61 30.20 12.61 -8.05
N LEU A 62 30.00 12.38 -6.76
CA LEU A 62 30.96 12.75 -5.72
C LEU A 62 32.30 12.02 -5.84
N SER A 63 32.31 10.78 -6.37
CA SER A 63 33.53 10.01 -6.58
C SER A 63 34.44 10.57 -7.70
N LYS A 64 33.93 11.47 -8.55
CA LYS A 64 34.68 12.03 -9.70
C LYS A 64 35.77 13.03 -9.32
N GLY A 65 35.77 13.55 -8.09
CA GLY A 65 36.77 14.52 -7.65
C GLY A 65 36.59 14.94 -6.20
N ALA A 66 37.47 15.82 -5.70
CA ALA A 66 37.31 16.34 -4.35
C ALA A 66 36.14 17.33 -4.29
N MET A 67 35.31 17.24 -3.25
CA MET A 67 34.17 18.16 -3.11
C MET A 67 34.66 19.58 -2.83
N TYR A 68 34.17 20.56 -3.59
CA TYR A 68 34.51 21.96 -3.38
C TYR A 68 33.86 22.52 -2.11
N MET A 69 34.69 22.79 -1.11
CA MET A 69 34.40 23.60 0.07
C MET A 69 35.23 24.90 0.06
N PRO A 70 34.60 26.08 0.18
CA PRO A 70 35.32 27.36 0.22
C PRO A 70 36.37 27.52 1.34
N LYS A 71 36.26 26.77 2.44
CA LYS A 71 37.26 26.76 3.53
C LYS A 71 38.56 26.03 3.16
N GLU A 72 38.50 25.12 2.19
CA GLU A 72 39.66 24.31 1.79
C GLU A 72 40.49 25.02 0.73
N THR A 73 41.73 24.56 0.56
CA THR A 73 42.66 25.06 -0.45
C THR A 73 42.89 23.98 -1.51
N TYR A 74 43.13 24.42 -2.74
CA TYR A 74 43.24 23.53 -3.90
C TYR A 74 44.48 23.85 -4.71
N THR A 75 44.88 22.88 -5.54
CA THR A 75 46.07 22.99 -6.39
C THR A 75 45.71 22.94 -7.88
N VAL A 76 46.52 23.56 -8.72
CA VAL A 76 46.35 23.52 -10.18
C VAL A 76 46.45 22.06 -10.66
N GLY A 77 45.52 21.65 -11.51
CA GLY A 77 45.36 20.27 -12.00
C GLY A 77 44.47 19.38 -11.13
N GLN A 78 43.91 19.90 -10.04
CA GLN A 78 42.99 19.16 -9.18
C GLN A 78 41.57 19.17 -9.75
N THR A 79 40.92 18.00 -9.77
CA THR A 79 39.50 17.86 -10.14
C THR A 79 38.60 18.09 -8.94
N LEU A 80 37.65 19.00 -9.09
CA LEU A 80 36.70 19.39 -8.05
C LEU A 80 35.26 19.15 -8.51
N VAL A 81 34.42 18.71 -7.56
CA VAL A 81 32.97 18.54 -7.74
C VAL A 81 32.26 19.67 -7.01
N PHE A 82 31.32 20.35 -7.67
CA PHE A 82 30.60 21.50 -7.12
C PHE A 82 29.15 21.14 -6.76
N PRO A 83 28.81 20.85 -5.49
CA PRO A 83 27.44 20.46 -5.10
C PRO A 83 26.39 21.55 -5.34
N ALA A 84 26.79 22.82 -5.28
CA ALA A 84 25.89 23.96 -5.50
C ALA A 84 25.57 24.21 -6.98
N LEU A 85 26.23 23.49 -7.89
CA LEU A 85 26.09 23.57 -9.34
C LEU A 85 25.78 22.18 -9.90
N ASP A 86 24.83 21.47 -9.28
CA ASP A 86 24.35 20.15 -9.72
C ASP A 86 25.47 19.13 -9.93
N PHE A 87 26.44 19.08 -8.99
CA PHE A 87 27.63 18.23 -9.04
C PHE A 87 28.51 18.41 -10.28
N ALA A 88 28.48 19.60 -10.90
CA ALA A 88 29.35 19.91 -12.02
C ALA A 88 30.83 19.67 -11.66
N VAL A 89 31.53 18.96 -12.55
CA VAL A 89 32.95 18.63 -12.42
C VAL A 89 33.78 19.69 -13.14
N ALA A 90 34.80 20.21 -12.47
CA ALA A 90 35.74 21.17 -13.04
C ALA A 90 37.19 20.88 -12.62
N GLU A 91 38.13 21.29 -13.46
CA GLU A 91 39.56 21.22 -13.16
C GLU A 91 40.11 22.60 -12.80
N VAL A 92 40.93 22.68 -11.75
CA VAL A 92 41.59 23.93 -11.33
C VAL A 92 42.69 24.29 -12.33
N THR A 93 42.54 25.41 -13.02
CA THR A 93 43.50 25.89 -14.03
C THR A 93 44.48 26.94 -13.49
N ASP A 94 44.07 27.72 -12.48
CA ASP A 94 44.92 28.75 -11.88
C ASP A 94 44.53 29.00 -10.41
N VAL A 95 45.49 29.47 -9.61
CA VAL A 95 45.28 29.83 -8.20
C VAL A 95 45.99 31.15 -7.91
N ARG A 96 45.24 32.17 -7.51
CA ARG A 96 45.76 33.51 -7.19
C ARG A 96 45.37 33.96 -5.78
N ALA A 97 46.14 34.87 -5.20
CA ALA A 97 45.79 35.48 -3.92
C ALA A 97 44.62 36.45 -4.09
N GLY A 98 43.57 36.27 -3.29
CA GLY A 98 42.43 37.16 -3.14
C GLY A 98 42.63 38.05 -1.91
N GLN A 99 42.27 39.32 -2.04
CA GLN A 99 42.35 40.27 -0.93
C GLN A 99 41.03 41.04 -0.83
N ASN A 100 40.30 40.83 0.25
CA ASN A 100 39.06 41.54 0.54
C ASN A 100 39.10 42.07 1.98
N PRO A 101 38.89 43.39 2.20
CA PRO A 101 38.86 43.99 3.54
C PRO A 101 37.94 43.29 4.55
N GLU A 102 36.86 42.65 4.08
CA GLU A 102 35.88 41.97 4.95
C GLU A 102 36.21 40.50 5.25
N HIS A 103 36.96 39.84 4.36
CA HIS A 103 37.24 38.39 4.45
C HIS A 103 38.70 38.05 4.72
N GLY A 104 39.60 39.05 4.74
CA GLY A 104 41.03 38.86 4.96
C GLY A 104 41.76 38.29 3.75
N GLU A 105 42.81 37.52 4.01
CA GLU A 105 43.56 36.79 2.99
C GLU A 105 42.84 35.48 2.63
N PHE A 106 42.58 35.28 1.34
CA PHE A 106 42.01 34.05 0.81
C PHE A 106 42.59 33.78 -0.59
N GLN A 107 42.24 32.66 -1.20
CA GLN A 107 42.67 32.31 -2.56
C GLN A 107 41.48 32.38 -3.52
N VAL A 108 41.73 32.72 -4.78
CA VAL A 108 40.75 32.59 -5.86
C VAL A 108 41.28 31.51 -6.81
N ILE A 109 40.49 30.45 -6.97
CA ILE A 109 40.76 29.38 -7.93
C ILE A 109 40.00 29.69 -9.22
N ALA A 110 40.67 29.62 -10.37
CA ALA A 110 40.01 29.56 -11.66
C ALA A 110 39.82 28.08 -12.02
N VAL A 111 38.60 27.71 -12.39
CA VAL A 111 38.27 26.34 -12.79
C VAL A 111 37.65 26.32 -14.18
N THR A 112 37.92 25.26 -14.93
CA THR A 112 37.29 25.01 -16.23
C THR A 112 36.38 23.80 -16.12
N PHE A 113 35.11 24.00 -16.44
CA PHE A 113 34.09 22.94 -16.48
C PHE A 113 34.19 22.12 -17.76
N ALA A 114 33.56 20.94 -17.79
CA ALA A 114 33.54 20.06 -18.96
C ALA A 114 32.92 20.70 -20.22
N ASP A 115 32.06 21.71 -20.07
CA ASP A 115 31.46 22.50 -21.15
C ASP A 115 32.41 23.61 -21.70
N GLY A 116 33.63 23.71 -21.14
CA GLY A 116 34.61 24.73 -21.48
C GLY A 116 34.37 26.08 -20.81
N ALA A 117 33.35 26.23 -19.97
CA ALA A 117 33.13 27.45 -19.22
C ALA A 117 34.20 27.62 -18.14
N ALA A 118 34.88 28.77 -18.14
CA ALA A 118 35.77 29.15 -17.06
C ALA A 118 35.00 29.97 -16.01
N ARG A 119 35.12 29.62 -14.72
CA ARG A 119 34.59 30.40 -13.60
C ARG A 119 35.61 30.49 -12.48
N GLU A 120 35.45 31.50 -11.64
CA GLU A 120 36.32 31.74 -10.49
C GLU A 120 35.56 31.50 -9.18
N PHE A 121 36.24 30.88 -8.21
CA PHE A 121 35.69 30.52 -6.91
C PHE A 121 36.68 30.85 -5.79
N ALA A 122 36.17 31.11 -4.58
CA ALA A 122 36.99 31.47 -3.42
C ALA A 122 37.39 30.24 -2.60
N ALA A 123 38.69 30.06 -2.37
CA ALA A 123 39.28 28.98 -1.58
C ALA A 123 40.03 29.53 -0.36
N GLY A 124 40.21 28.72 0.68
CA GLY A 124 40.88 29.11 1.93
C GLY A 124 40.15 30.21 2.72
N LEU A 125 38.84 30.35 2.57
CA LEU A 125 38.04 31.34 3.31
C LEU A 125 37.97 30.96 4.80
N THR A 126 38.40 31.89 5.65
CA THR A 126 38.30 31.76 7.12
C THR A 126 36.95 32.19 7.68
N THR A 127 36.20 33.00 6.92
CA THR A 127 34.86 33.45 7.32
C THR A 127 33.81 32.34 7.15
N PRO A 128 32.77 32.30 8.00
CA PRO A 128 31.68 31.33 7.86
C PRO A 128 31.01 31.45 6.48
N HIS A 129 30.87 30.32 5.77
CA HIS A 129 30.18 30.27 4.49
C HIS A 129 29.14 29.16 4.52
N ARG A 130 27.98 29.36 3.88
CA ARG A 130 26.88 28.39 3.87
C ARG A 130 27.32 27.02 3.33
N LEU A 131 28.16 27.01 2.29
CA LEU A 131 28.73 25.78 1.70
C LEU A 131 29.74 25.07 2.60
N ASN A 132 30.29 25.72 3.64
CA ASN A 132 31.19 25.10 4.61
C ASN A 132 30.44 24.41 5.76
N GLN A 133 29.15 24.72 5.93
CA GLN A 133 28.28 24.15 6.97
C GLN A 133 27.59 22.87 6.49
N THR A 134 27.39 22.73 5.19
CA THR A 134 27.09 21.45 4.54
C THR A 134 28.38 20.64 4.47
N ASN A 135 28.74 19.98 5.58
CA ASN A 135 29.73 18.90 5.50
C ASN A 135 29.27 17.91 4.43
N GLY A 136 30.19 17.36 3.62
CA GLY A 136 29.85 16.38 2.59
C GLY A 136 29.07 15.18 3.13
N GLY A 137 29.19 14.91 4.44
CA GLY A 137 28.35 13.93 5.16
C GLY A 137 26.88 14.31 5.26
N ASN A 138 26.53 15.58 5.51
CA ASN A 138 25.15 16.03 5.66
C ASN A 138 24.34 16.02 4.36
N LEU A 139 24.98 15.90 3.20
CA LEU A 139 24.27 15.70 1.94
C LEU A 139 23.63 14.32 1.89
N LEU A 140 24.16 13.34 2.63
CA LEU A 140 23.70 11.96 2.75
C LEU A 140 23.24 11.62 4.19
N ASP A 141 23.21 12.61 5.11
CA ASP A 141 22.69 12.36 6.46
C ASP A 141 21.19 12.12 6.38
N ASP A 142 20.81 10.88 6.70
CA ASP A 142 19.45 10.35 6.70
C ASP A 142 18.50 11.18 7.58
N ASP A 143 18.99 11.72 8.70
CA ASP A 143 18.16 12.38 9.74
C ASP A 143 17.39 13.63 9.27
N ALA A 144 17.73 14.21 8.12
CA ALA A 144 17.03 15.38 7.56
C ALA A 144 16.16 15.08 6.34
N LEU A 145 16.18 13.84 5.85
CA LEU A 145 15.44 13.39 4.69
C LEU A 145 14.21 12.61 5.14
N LEU A 146 13.13 12.70 4.37
CA LEU A 146 11.98 11.83 4.58
C LEU A 146 12.35 10.41 4.18
N SER A 147 12.05 9.46 5.06
CA SER A 147 12.06 8.02 4.79
C SER A 147 11.03 7.64 3.72
N ALA A 148 11.16 6.44 3.15
CA ALA A 148 10.19 5.94 2.18
C ALA A 148 8.79 5.81 2.79
N GLU A 149 8.68 5.41 4.06
CA GLU A 149 7.41 5.37 4.78
C GLU A 149 6.78 6.76 4.94
N GLU A 150 7.56 7.77 5.30
CA GLU A 150 7.07 9.14 5.44
C GLU A 150 6.64 9.74 4.10
N ILE A 151 7.40 9.48 3.03
CA ILE A 151 7.01 9.88 1.66
C ILE A 151 5.71 9.20 1.27
N TYR A 152 5.59 7.89 1.52
CA TYR A 152 4.38 7.14 1.24
C TYR A 152 3.18 7.71 1.99
N GLU A 153 3.30 8.01 3.29
CA GLU A 153 2.20 8.57 4.08
C GLU A 153 1.73 9.95 3.57
N VAL A 154 2.64 10.76 3.02
CA VAL A 154 2.32 12.10 2.51
C VAL A 154 1.69 12.07 1.11
N TYR A 155 2.10 11.12 0.26
CA TYR A 155 1.71 11.05 -1.16
C TYR A 155 0.99 9.74 -1.52
N GLN A 156 0.36 9.08 -0.55
CA GLN A 156 -0.23 7.75 -0.70
C GLN A 156 -1.16 7.66 -1.91
N GLU A 157 -2.09 8.60 -2.05
CA GLU A 157 -3.13 8.57 -3.09
C GLU A 157 -2.52 8.59 -4.51
N ASP A 158 -1.60 9.52 -4.75
CA ASP A 158 -0.93 9.68 -6.06
C ASP A 158 -0.06 8.46 -6.41
N ILE A 159 0.66 7.92 -5.42
CA ILE A 159 1.57 6.78 -5.60
C ILE A 159 0.78 5.47 -5.78
N ASP A 160 -0.21 5.20 -4.93
CA ASP A 160 -1.04 3.99 -5.02
C ASP A 160 -1.77 3.96 -6.37
N GLU A 161 -2.34 5.09 -6.84
CA GLU A 161 -3.01 5.16 -8.14
C GLU A 161 -2.05 4.82 -9.29
N THR A 162 -0.85 5.40 -9.28
CA THR A 162 0.15 5.19 -10.34
C THR A 162 0.67 3.75 -10.34
N VAL A 163 0.95 3.18 -9.15
CA VAL A 163 1.42 1.80 -9.01
C VAL A 163 0.32 0.81 -9.43
N LEU A 164 -0.92 1.02 -8.99
CA LEU A 164 -2.04 0.17 -9.39
C LEU A 164 -2.25 0.20 -10.91
N TYR A 165 -2.27 1.38 -11.50
CA TYR A 165 -2.41 1.53 -12.95
C TYR A 165 -1.30 0.76 -13.70
N ALA A 166 -0.06 0.84 -13.23
CA ALA A 166 1.06 0.15 -13.86
C ALA A 166 0.99 -1.38 -13.71
N LEU A 167 0.47 -1.89 -12.59
CA LEU A 167 0.28 -3.33 -12.37
C LEU A 167 -0.91 -3.88 -13.16
N GLU A 168 -1.99 -3.11 -13.33
CA GLU A 168 -3.21 -3.53 -14.04
C GLU A 168 -3.12 -3.36 -15.57
N GLU A 169 -2.56 -2.25 -16.04
CA GLU A 169 -2.62 -1.81 -17.45
C GLU A 169 -1.24 -1.57 -18.07
N GLY A 170 -0.16 -1.66 -17.28
CA GLY A 170 1.20 -1.45 -17.77
C GLY A 170 1.72 -2.55 -18.71
N ASP A 171 2.90 -2.34 -19.28
CA ASP A 171 3.52 -3.24 -20.27
C ASP A 171 3.71 -4.69 -19.77
N ARG A 172 3.85 -4.87 -18.45
CA ARG A 172 3.99 -6.17 -17.79
C ARG A 172 2.74 -6.62 -17.02
N SER A 173 1.58 -6.00 -17.23
CA SER A 173 0.35 -6.32 -16.48
C SER A 173 0.01 -7.80 -16.46
N SER A 174 0.22 -8.52 -17.58
CA SER A 174 -0.03 -9.97 -17.65
C SER A 174 0.83 -10.82 -16.70
N ALA A 175 1.96 -10.30 -16.21
CA ALA A 175 2.82 -10.98 -15.26
C ALA A 175 2.36 -10.81 -13.81
N PHE A 176 1.54 -9.80 -13.53
CA PHE A 176 1.04 -9.49 -12.19
C PHE A 176 -0.42 -9.93 -12.05
N VAL A 177 -0.77 -10.46 -10.89
CA VAL A 177 -2.13 -10.90 -10.59
C VAL A 177 -2.51 -10.43 -9.20
N GLN A 178 -3.70 -9.86 -9.09
CA GLN A 178 -4.27 -9.43 -7.82
C GLN A 178 -5.04 -10.59 -7.17
N VAL A 179 -4.72 -10.89 -5.91
CA VAL A 179 -5.42 -11.87 -5.07
C VAL A 179 -5.68 -11.25 -3.70
N ASN A 180 -6.95 -11.09 -3.32
CA ASN A 180 -7.37 -10.56 -2.00
C ASN A 180 -6.66 -9.24 -1.62
N ASP A 181 -6.71 -8.22 -2.47
CA ASP A 181 -6.06 -6.91 -2.27
C ASP A 181 -4.52 -6.95 -2.18
N THR A 182 -3.91 -8.07 -2.56
CA THR A 182 -2.46 -8.23 -2.66
C THR A 182 -2.06 -8.65 -4.06
N TRP A 183 -0.81 -8.41 -4.41
CA TRP A 183 -0.25 -8.64 -5.74
C TRP A 183 0.81 -9.73 -5.70
N LEU A 184 0.82 -10.57 -6.73
CA LEU A 184 1.76 -11.67 -6.92
C LEU A 184 2.12 -11.79 -8.41
N LEU A 185 3.14 -12.59 -8.72
CA LEU A 185 3.43 -13.01 -10.08
C LEU A 185 2.51 -14.14 -10.54
N ALA A 186 1.97 -14.01 -11.75
CA ALA A 186 1.11 -15.03 -12.37
C ALA A 186 1.81 -16.40 -12.46
N ASP A 187 3.11 -16.40 -12.80
CA ASP A 187 3.92 -17.62 -12.95
C ASP A 187 4.13 -18.38 -11.64
N MET A 188 3.91 -17.74 -10.49
CA MET A 188 4.03 -18.39 -9.19
C MET A 188 2.75 -19.13 -8.79
N LEU A 189 1.60 -18.79 -9.38
CA LEU A 189 0.35 -19.46 -9.07
C LEU A 189 0.33 -20.87 -9.68
N ALA A 190 -0.23 -21.81 -8.92
CA ALA A 190 -0.57 -23.12 -9.45
C ALA A 190 -1.77 -22.99 -10.39
N GLU A 191 -1.73 -23.69 -11.52
CA GLU A 191 -2.83 -23.66 -12.49
C GLU A 191 -4.09 -24.31 -11.89
N VAL A 192 -5.14 -23.52 -11.67
CA VAL A 192 -6.44 -24.01 -11.19
C VAL A 192 -7.44 -24.05 -12.34
N HIS A 193 -7.60 -25.22 -12.96
CA HIS A 193 -8.61 -25.45 -14.00
C HIS A 193 -9.96 -25.92 -13.43
N VAL A 194 -10.99 -25.93 -14.28
CA VAL A 194 -12.36 -26.36 -13.96
C VAL A 194 -12.44 -27.75 -13.31
N GLY A 195 -11.56 -28.69 -13.66
CA GLY A 195 -11.49 -30.01 -13.02
C GLY A 195 -11.22 -29.96 -11.51
N HIS A 196 -10.32 -29.08 -11.05
CA HIS A 196 -10.05 -28.88 -9.62
C HIS A 196 -11.28 -28.28 -8.93
N LEU A 197 -11.93 -27.31 -9.56
CA LEU A 197 -13.16 -26.70 -9.04
C LEU A 197 -14.29 -27.73 -8.92
N ASN A 198 -14.44 -28.62 -9.91
CA ASN A 198 -15.44 -29.70 -9.84
C ASN A 198 -15.16 -30.69 -8.72
N LEU A 199 -13.88 -30.99 -8.46
CA LEU A 199 -13.51 -31.87 -7.36
C LEU A 199 -13.76 -31.18 -6.00
N ALA A 200 -13.38 -29.92 -5.86
CA ALA A 200 -13.68 -29.13 -4.67
C ALA A 200 -15.19 -29.04 -4.40
N GLU A 201 -16.00 -28.84 -5.44
CA GLU A 201 -17.46 -28.89 -5.36
C GLU A 201 -17.94 -30.24 -4.85
N ALA A 202 -17.46 -31.34 -5.42
CA ALA A 202 -17.85 -32.69 -5.01
C ALA A 202 -17.47 -32.98 -3.54
N MET A 203 -16.30 -32.53 -3.10
CA MET A 203 -15.86 -32.68 -1.70
C MET A 203 -16.78 -31.94 -0.74
N ILE A 204 -17.08 -30.65 -1.01
CA ILE A 204 -17.99 -29.86 -0.18
C ILE A 204 -19.40 -30.45 -0.18
N GLU A 205 -19.85 -30.99 -1.32
CA GLU A 205 -21.17 -31.64 -1.42
C GLU A 205 -21.26 -32.94 -0.62
N VAL A 206 -20.20 -33.76 -0.63
CA VAL A 206 -20.14 -35.01 0.13
C VAL A 206 -20.09 -34.77 1.63
N GLU A 207 -19.27 -33.82 2.08
CA GLU A 207 -19.19 -33.46 3.51
C GLU A 207 -20.41 -32.68 3.99
N GLY A 208 -21.03 -31.90 3.11
CA GLY A 208 -22.20 -31.09 3.43
C GLY A 208 -21.93 -30.00 4.47
N GLN A 209 -20.66 -29.59 4.63
CA GLN A 209 -20.20 -28.57 5.58
C GLN A 209 -19.19 -27.63 4.90
N PRO A 210 -18.99 -26.41 5.42
CA PRO A 210 -17.98 -25.47 4.91
C PRO A 210 -16.56 -26.01 5.10
N MET A 211 -15.74 -25.96 4.05
CA MET A 211 -14.37 -26.51 4.05
C MET A 211 -13.32 -25.42 3.81
N GLY A 212 -12.18 -25.53 4.48
CA GLY A 212 -11.02 -24.66 4.24
C GLY A 212 -10.28 -25.04 2.96
N ALA A 213 -9.56 -24.09 2.35
CA ALA A 213 -8.69 -24.41 1.21
C ALA A 213 -7.59 -25.41 1.59
N GLU A 214 -7.14 -25.41 2.84
CA GLU A 214 -6.17 -26.36 3.39
C GLU A 214 -6.71 -27.79 3.46
N GLU A 215 -8.03 -27.95 3.59
CA GLU A 215 -8.70 -29.25 3.65
C GLU A 215 -9.00 -29.79 2.26
N LEU A 216 -9.24 -28.90 1.29
CA LEU A 216 -9.49 -29.26 -0.10
C LEU A 216 -8.20 -29.60 -0.85
N MET A 217 -7.11 -28.84 -0.62
CA MET A 217 -5.85 -28.95 -1.35
C MET A 217 -5.28 -30.38 -1.49
N PRO A 218 -5.24 -31.25 -0.46
CA PRO A 218 -4.58 -32.55 -0.54
C PRO A 218 -5.16 -33.47 -1.62
N ASP A 219 -6.47 -33.39 -1.87
CA ASP A 219 -7.17 -34.28 -2.79
C ASP A 219 -7.26 -33.71 -4.22
N LEU A 220 -6.95 -32.42 -4.41
CA LEU A 220 -7.07 -31.72 -5.68
C LEU A 220 -5.95 -32.04 -6.69
N GLY A 221 -4.80 -32.52 -6.24
CA GLY A 221 -3.68 -32.86 -7.13
C GLY A 221 -3.07 -31.64 -7.85
N LEU A 222 -3.06 -30.48 -7.19
CA LEU A 222 -2.37 -29.28 -7.67
C LEU A 222 -0.85 -29.52 -7.76
N ASP A 223 -0.17 -28.78 -8.64
CA ASP A 223 1.27 -28.97 -8.92
C ASP A 223 2.13 -29.00 -7.63
N GLU A 224 2.77 -30.13 -7.38
CA GLU A 224 3.60 -30.36 -6.20
C GLU A 224 4.87 -29.50 -6.18
N ASN A 225 5.32 -29.02 -7.35
CA ASN A 225 6.50 -28.16 -7.47
C ASN A 225 6.26 -26.73 -6.94
N VAL A 226 5.00 -26.30 -6.91
CA VAL A 226 4.60 -24.99 -6.38
C VAL A 226 4.61 -25.04 -4.85
N SER A 227 5.01 -23.97 -4.18
CA SER A 227 5.01 -23.95 -2.71
C SER A 227 3.58 -24.07 -2.14
N ILE A 228 3.44 -24.69 -0.95
CA ILE A 228 2.13 -24.84 -0.29
C ILE A 228 1.38 -23.50 -0.16
N PRO A 229 2.00 -22.39 0.29
CA PRO A 229 1.31 -21.11 0.37
C PRO A 229 0.74 -20.67 -0.98
N MET A 230 1.50 -20.85 -2.06
CA MET A 230 1.04 -20.41 -3.38
C MET A 230 -0.07 -21.29 -3.94
N ARG A 231 -0.05 -22.60 -3.69
CA ARG A 231 -1.18 -23.47 -4.01
C ARG A 231 -2.46 -23.06 -3.29
N LEU A 232 -2.37 -22.70 -2.00
CA LEU A 232 -3.51 -22.23 -1.22
C LEU A 232 -4.07 -20.91 -1.76
N ILE A 233 -3.18 -19.95 -2.07
CA ILE A 233 -3.56 -18.67 -2.68
C ILE A 233 -4.23 -18.91 -4.04
N SER A 234 -3.64 -19.76 -4.88
CA SER A 234 -4.18 -20.11 -6.20
C SER A 234 -5.56 -20.75 -6.10
N LEU A 235 -5.75 -21.68 -5.15
CA LEU A 235 -7.03 -22.33 -4.92
C LEU A 235 -8.09 -21.34 -4.43
N ASN A 236 -7.76 -20.51 -3.43
CA ASN A 236 -8.67 -19.48 -2.95
C ASN A 236 -9.07 -18.50 -4.05
N HIS A 237 -8.11 -18.09 -4.88
CA HIS A 237 -8.35 -17.23 -6.03
C HIS A 237 -9.28 -17.90 -7.05
N GLY A 238 -9.02 -19.16 -7.41
CA GLY A 238 -9.87 -19.91 -8.34
C GLY A 238 -11.29 -20.14 -7.82
N LEU A 239 -11.45 -20.41 -6.52
CA LEU A 239 -12.76 -20.57 -5.88
C LEU A 239 -13.53 -19.23 -5.83
N ALA A 240 -12.84 -18.12 -5.54
CA ALA A 240 -13.45 -16.78 -5.48
C ALA A 240 -14.02 -16.33 -6.84
N GLN A 241 -13.37 -16.71 -7.94
CA GLN A 241 -13.82 -16.37 -9.29
C GLN A 241 -15.02 -17.20 -9.77
N ASP A 242 -15.27 -18.36 -9.14
CA ASP A 242 -16.34 -19.28 -9.55
C ASP A 242 -17.64 -19.03 -8.77
N LYS A 243 -18.72 -18.78 -9.52
CA LYS A 243 -20.04 -18.42 -8.97
C LYS A 243 -20.71 -19.52 -8.14
N ARG A 244 -20.22 -20.76 -8.19
CA ARG A 244 -20.77 -21.88 -7.39
C ARG A 244 -20.42 -21.76 -5.91
N PHE A 245 -19.27 -21.17 -5.62
CA PHE A 245 -18.72 -21.09 -4.28
C PHE A 245 -19.09 -19.76 -3.62
N ASP A 246 -19.21 -19.81 -2.30
CA ASP A 246 -19.31 -18.65 -1.44
C ASP A 246 -18.26 -18.75 -0.34
N GLN A 247 -17.61 -17.62 -0.04
CA GLN A 247 -16.68 -17.54 1.07
C GLN A 247 -17.45 -17.15 2.33
N ILE A 248 -17.43 -18.04 3.32
CA ILE A 248 -18.10 -17.81 4.60
C ILE A 248 -17.12 -17.94 5.75
N TYR A 249 -17.40 -17.22 6.84
CA TYR A 249 -16.62 -17.33 8.07
C TYR A 249 -17.19 -18.41 8.97
N HIS A 250 -16.43 -19.48 9.16
CA HIS A 250 -16.81 -20.59 10.02
C HIS A 250 -15.67 -20.89 11.00
N GLN A 251 -16.01 -20.98 12.30
CA GLN A 251 -15.05 -21.24 13.39
C GLN A 251 -13.84 -20.27 13.42
N GLY A 252 -14.05 -18.99 13.03
CA GLY A 252 -13.01 -17.97 13.08
C GLY A 252 -12.00 -17.98 11.92
N ARG A 253 -12.24 -18.79 10.88
CA ARG A 253 -11.47 -18.78 9.63
C ARG A 253 -12.39 -18.65 8.41
N ALA A 254 -11.83 -18.18 7.30
CA ALA A 254 -12.52 -18.17 6.02
C ALA A 254 -12.59 -19.60 5.45
N THR A 255 -13.77 -20.00 5.02
CA THR A 255 -14.07 -21.33 4.46
C THR A 255 -14.94 -21.17 3.23
N TRP A 256 -14.98 -22.19 2.38
CA TRP A 256 -15.76 -22.22 1.17
C TRP A 256 -16.97 -23.13 1.33
N PHE A 257 -18.11 -22.67 0.83
CA PHE A 257 -19.34 -23.46 0.77
C PHE A 257 -20.03 -23.32 -0.59
N LEU A 258 -20.99 -24.20 -0.88
CA LEU A 258 -21.73 -24.17 -2.14
C LEU A 258 -23.00 -23.34 -2.01
N LYS A 259 -23.15 -22.33 -2.89
CA LYS A 259 -24.34 -21.45 -2.93
C LYS A 259 -25.65 -22.21 -3.10
N ARG A 260 -25.63 -23.38 -3.76
CA ARG A 260 -26.83 -24.21 -3.95
C ARG A 260 -27.26 -24.97 -2.68
N LEU A 261 -26.33 -25.20 -1.76
CA LEU A 261 -26.58 -25.92 -0.49
C LEU A 261 -26.91 -24.95 0.64
N GLU A 262 -26.71 -23.65 0.43
CA GLU A 262 -27.19 -22.63 1.35
C GLU A 262 -28.70 -22.70 1.53
N ILE A 263 -29.12 -22.40 2.75
CA ILE A 263 -30.52 -22.33 3.11
C ILE A 263 -31.15 -21.17 2.32
N ALA A 264 -32.34 -21.39 1.75
CA ALA A 264 -33.01 -20.42 0.87
C ALA A 264 -33.22 -19.05 1.55
N GLU A 265 -33.37 -19.05 2.87
CA GLU A 265 -33.51 -17.88 3.72
C GLU A 265 -32.25 -17.00 3.80
N VAL A 266 -31.05 -17.52 3.46
CA VAL A 266 -29.82 -16.73 3.29
C VAL A 266 -29.90 -15.90 2.01
N ALA A 267 -30.34 -16.52 0.91
CA ALA A 267 -30.44 -15.87 -0.39
C ALA A 267 -31.64 -14.90 -0.49
N LYS A 268 -32.72 -15.15 0.25
CA LYS A 268 -33.96 -14.37 0.16
C LYS A 268 -34.55 -14.10 1.53
N THR A 269 -34.86 -12.83 1.81
CA THR A 269 -35.56 -12.44 3.04
C THR A 269 -36.87 -13.22 3.20
N PRO A 270 -37.03 -13.96 4.32
CA PRO A 270 -38.22 -14.78 4.57
C PRO A 270 -39.51 -13.97 4.57
N ALA A 271 -40.63 -14.61 4.22
CA ALA A 271 -41.89 -13.91 3.99
C ALA A 271 -42.40 -13.10 5.19
N LEU A 272 -42.17 -13.58 6.42
CA LEU A 272 -42.61 -12.87 7.64
C LEU A 272 -41.68 -11.73 8.06
N LEU A 273 -40.46 -11.66 7.50
CA LEU A 273 -39.50 -10.59 7.74
C LEU A 273 -39.55 -9.51 6.64
N ARG A 274 -40.35 -9.73 5.59
CA ARG A 274 -40.60 -8.72 4.56
C ARG A 274 -41.61 -7.69 5.06
N TYR A 275 -41.11 -6.69 5.76
CA TYR A 275 -41.90 -5.55 6.18
C TYR A 275 -42.44 -4.77 4.97
N LYS A 276 -43.71 -4.34 5.05
CA LYS A 276 -44.30 -3.39 4.11
C LYS A 276 -44.61 -2.12 4.88
N PRO A 277 -43.84 -1.03 4.67
CA PRO A 277 -43.98 0.17 5.48
C PRO A 277 -45.37 0.78 5.30
N VAL A 278 -46.00 1.08 6.42
CA VAL A 278 -47.21 1.90 6.47
C VAL A 278 -46.81 3.25 7.03
N PRO A 279 -46.98 4.36 6.28
CA PRO A 279 -46.66 5.69 6.81
C PRO A 279 -47.49 5.97 8.06
N TYR A 280 -46.82 6.32 9.16
CA TYR A 280 -47.47 6.77 10.38
C TYR A 280 -46.75 8.00 10.93
N ASN A 281 -47.45 8.80 11.75
CA ASN A 281 -46.84 9.90 12.48
C ASN A 281 -46.46 9.41 13.87
N ARG A 282 -45.16 9.20 14.11
CA ARG A 282 -44.61 8.70 15.38
C ARG A 282 -44.97 9.58 16.59
N SER A 283 -45.18 10.88 16.38
CA SER A 283 -45.62 11.82 17.44
C SER A 283 -47.03 11.53 17.97
N LEU A 284 -47.80 10.68 17.30
CA LEU A 284 -49.12 10.23 17.76
C LEU A 284 -49.05 8.98 18.64
N LEU A 285 -47.88 8.35 18.80
CA LEU A 285 -47.71 7.19 19.67
C LEU A 285 -47.74 7.63 21.14
N SER A 286 -48.45 6.87 21.98
CA SER A 286 -48.40 7.05 23.43
C SER A 286 -47.04 6.63 24.00
N VAL A 287 -46.75 7.04 25.23
CA VAL A 287 -45.54 6.62 25.94
C VAL A 287 -45.41 5.09 26.00
N ASP A 288 -46.52 4.39 26.28
CA ASP A 288 -46.54 2.92 26.33
C ASP A 288 -46.20 2.29 24.97
N LEU A 289 -46.69 2.85 23.86
CA LEU A 289 -46.40 2.36 22.51
C LEU A 289 -44.95 2.63 22.10
N LEU A 290 -44.40 3.79 22.49
CA LEU A 290 -42.99 4.12 22.30
C LEU A 290 -42.08 3.18 23.12
N GLN A 291 -42.50 2.78 24.32
CA GLN A 291 -41.78 1.80 25.12
C GLN A 291 -41.76 0.43 24.43
N ILE A 292 -42.90 -0.02 23.89
CA ILE A 292 -42.97 -1.30 23.15
C ILE A 292 -42.10 -1.26 21.88
N GLU A 293 -42.14 -0.16 21.12
CA GLU A 293 -41.25 0.05 19.96
C GLU A 293 -39.78 -0.09 20.37
N TRP A 294 -39.40 0.51 21.50
CA TRP A 294 -38.04 0.45 22.04
C TRP A 294 -37.65 -0.93 22.56
N GLU A 295 -38.58 -1.69 23.14
CA GLU A 295 -38.33 -3.06 23.62
C GLU A 295 -38.22 -4.08 22.48
N LEU A 296 -38.97 -3.88 21.40
CA LEU A 296 -38.92 -4.74 20.21
C LEU A 296 -37.60 -4.58 19.46
N ASP A 297 -37.18 -3.34 19.21
CA ASP A 297 -35.89 -2.96 18.60
C ASP A 297 -35.43 -3.97 17.52
N ASP A 298 -36.20 -4.09 16.44
CA ASP A 298 -35.86 -4.94 15.28
C ASP A 298 -35.15 -4.13 14.18
N GLU A 299 -34.88 -4.75 13.02
CA GLU A 299 -34.22 -4.07 11.89
C GLU A 299 -35.03 -2.94 11.24
N TRP A 300 -36.31 -2.78 11.60
CA TRP A 300 -37.21 -1.77 11.02
C TRP A 300 -37.60 -0.67 12.01
N GLY A 301 -37.13 -0.74 13.26
CA GLY A 301 -37.43 0.26 14.28
C GLY A 301 -36.86 1.65 13.96
N GLU A 302 -37.64 2.69 14.20
CA GLU A 302 -37.20 4.10 14.08
C GLU A 302 -36.44 4.59 15.34
N SER A 303 -36.01 3.66 16.20
CA SER A 303 -35.31 3.95 17.46
C SER A 303 -33.96 4.63 17.21
N THR A 304 -33.75 5.79 17.83
CA THR A 304 -32.56 6.65 17.66
C THR A 304 -31.25 6.06 18.20
N LEU A 305 -31.27 4.84 18.72
CA LEU A 305 -30.09 4.10 19.21
C LEU A 305 -29.10 3.73 18.09
N SER A 306 -29.48 3.88 16.81
CA SER A 306 -28.63 3.57 15.65
C SER A 306 -27.33 4.39 15.56
N SER A 307 -27.19 5.48 16.33
CA SER A 307 -26.13 6.47 16.12
C SER A 307 -25.03 6.49 17.19
N GLU A 308 -25.25 5.92 18.38
CA GLU A 308 -24.40 6.19 19.56
C GLU A 308 -24.08 4.96 20.44
N ILE A 309 -24.27 3.72 19.97
CA ILE A 309 -23.82 2.55 20.74
C ILE A 309 -22.30 2.36 20.52
N PRO A 310 -21.49 2.36 21.59
CA PRO A 310 -20.05 2.09 21.50
C PRO A 310 -19.78 0.81 20.69
N SER A 311 -18.78 0.84 19.83
CA SER A 311 -18.43 -0.25 18.92
C SER A 311 -17.98 -1.54 19.61
N ILE A 312 -17.82 -1.54 20.93
CA ILE A 312 -17.30 -2.65 21.72
C ILE A 312 -18.21 -2.87 22.93
N VAL A 313 -19.24 -3.71 22.75
CA VAL A 313 -20.08 -4.19 23.86
C VAL A 313 -19.84 -5.70 24.02
N PRO A 314 -19.47 -6.21 25.21
CA PRO A 314 -19.12 -7.62 25.38
C PRO A 314 -20.34 -8.56 25.35
N ASN A 315 -21.55 -8.05 25.59
CA ASN A 315 -22.79 -8.78 25.52
C ASN A 315 -23.94 -7.83 25.16
N THR A 316 -25.04 -8.37 24.64
CA THR A 316 -26.25 -7.59 24.35
C THR A 316 -27.49 -8.43 24.61
N SER A 317 -28.60 -7.76 24.92
CA SER A 317 -29.93 -8.36 25.01
C SER A 317 -30.80 -7.80 23.90
N PHE A 318 -31.58 -8.69 23.26
CA PHE A 318 -32.51 -8.36 22.19
C PHE A 318 -33.79 -9.18 22.33
N THR A 319 -34.87 -8.69 21.74
CA THR A 319 -36.16 -9.39 21.72
C THR A 319 -36.21 -10.31 20.50
N LEU A 320 -36.27 -11.62 20.72
CA LEU A 320 -36.46 -12.57 19.63
C LEU A 320 -37.93 -12.63 19.22
N THR A 321 -38.30 -11.85 18.20
CA THR A 321 -39.68 -11.83 17.67
C THR A 321 -40.06 -13.17 17.01
N TYR A 322 -41.36 -13.40 16.86
CA TYR A 322 -41.86 -14.64 16.26
C TYR A 322 -41.29 -14.92 14.85
N PRO A 323 -41.24 -13.96 13.92
CA PRO A 323 -40.59 -14.15 12.62
C PRO A 323 -39.14 -14.65 12.72
N HIS A 324 -38.31 -14.01 13.56
CA HIS A 324 -36.92 -14.41 13.77
C HIS A 324 -36.78 -15.80 14.37
N ARG A 325 -37.56 -16.09 15.43
CA ARG A 325 -37.61 -17.42 16.04
C ARG A 325 -38.00 -18.50 15.05
N ARG A 326 -38.94 -18.22 14.14
CA ARG A 326 -39.45 -19.19 13.16
C ARG A 326 -38.42 -19.54 12.09
N TYR A 327 -37.63 -18.58 11.63
CA TYR A 327 -36.63 -18.77 10.58
C TYR A 327 -35.20 -18.97 11.11
N GLY A 328 -35.00 -18.97 12.44
CA GLY A 328 -33.68 -19.11 13.04
C GLY A 328 -32.76 -17.92 12.75
N THR A 329 -33.33 -16.74 12.51
CA THR A 329 -32.57 -15.51 12.25
C THR A 329 -32.49 -14.66 13.52
N ILE A 330 -31.59 -13.68 13.53
CA ILE A 330 -31.43 -12.70 14.61
C ILE A 330 -31.77 -11.31 14.05
N PRO A 331 -32.55 -10.48 14.76
CA PRO A 331 -32.84 -9.10 14.33
C PRO A 331 -31.55 -8.29 14.23
N LEU A 332 -31.42 -7.51 13.15
CA LEU A 332 -30.28 -6.62 12.92
C LEU A 332 -30.62 -5.21 13.39
N SER A 333 -30.67 -5.02 14.71
CA SER A 333 -30.97 -3.74 15.34
C SER A 333 -29.69 -2.97 15.70
N GLY A 334 -29.83 -1.73 16.20
CA GLY A 334 -28.68 -0.98 16.73
C GLY A 334 -27.90 -1.75 17.80
N ARG A 335 -28.58 -2.58 18.60
CA ARG A 335 -28.00 -3.34 19.72
C ARG A 335 -27.22 -4.59 19.29
N THR A 336 -27.58 -5.20 18.15
CA THR A 336 -27.00 -6.46 17.68
C THR A 336 -26.02 -6.26 16.51
N ARG A 337 -26.14 -5.17 15.75
CA ARG A 337 -25.33 -4.89 14.55
C ARG A 337 -23.82 -4.97 14.76
N ASN A 338 -23.31 -4.57 15.93
CA ASN A 338 -21.87 -4.61 16.22
C ASN A 338 -21.32 -6.02 16.45
N PHE A 339 -22.19 -7.04 16.62
CA PHE A 339 -21.78 -8.43 16.76
C PHE A 339 -21.69 -9.18 15.42
N PHE A 340 -22.19 -8.58 14.34
CA PHE A 340 -22.12 -9.16 13.00
C PHE A 340 -20.96 -8.54 12.22
N PRO A 341 -20.23 -9.34 11.41
CA PRO A 341 -19.17 -8.82 10.55
C PRO A 341 -19.74 -7.77 9.59
N ARG A 342 -19.00 -6.67 9.39
CA ARG A 342 -19.40 -5.57 8.49
C ARG A 342 -19.10 -5.84 7.02
N HIS A 343 -18.39 -6.92 6.72
CA HIS A 343 -18.13 -7.34 5.34
C HIS A 343 -19.43 -7.86 4.74
N LYS A 344 -19.98 -7.11 3.79
CA LYS A 344 -20.92 -7.68 2.82
C LYS A 344 -20.13 -8.67 1.97
N THR A 345 -20.56 -9.93 1.98
CA THR A 345 -20.39 -10.86 0.86
C THR A 345 -20.93 -10.27 -0.44
#